data_AF-A0A2G2FAS4-F1
#
_entry.id   AF-A0A2G2FAS4-F1
#
_cell.length_a   1.000
_cell.length_b   1.000
_cell.length_c   1.000
_cell.angle_alpha   90.00
_cell.angle_beta   90.00
_cell.angle_gamma   90.00
#
_symmetry.space_group_name_H-M   'P 1'
#
loop_
_entity.id
_entity.type
_entity.pdbx_description
1 polymer ?
#
loop_
_entity_poly.entity_id
_entity_poly.type
_entity_poly.pdbx_seq_one_letter_code
_entity_poly.pdbx_strand_id
1 'polypeptide(L)'
;MSDEELLVEIEQASTIEITKTFHGSIAGSGQVEYTLKKSRDYEAIEEWILIRDEGSQFQTYIPLDSAQLNTFRQFVKEAIKSHDSKRVYTNSCMSQDPCEYDIRVSGYSRHLQPDEKTDSLFYSLTKEFCFGKQMFD
;
A
#
# COMPACT_ATOMS: atom_id res chain seq x y z
N MET A 1 -11.09 10.13 13.96
CA MET A 1 -10.15 10.80 13.05
C MET A 1 -10.88 11.09 11.75
N SER A 2 -10.85 12.33 11.29
CA SER A 2 -11.34 12.72 9.96
C SER A 2 -10.36 12.30 8.87
N ASP A 3 -10.78 12.46 7.62
CA ASP A 3 -9.94 12.11 6.47
C ASP A 3 -8.77 13.11 6.32
N GLU A 4 -8.98 14.38 6.68
CA GLU A 4 -7.93 15.40 6.73
C GLU A 4 -6.91 15.13 7.84
N GLU A 5 -7.39 14.71 9.03
CA GLU A 5 -6.50 14.31 10.13
C GLU A 5 -5.64 13.11 9.74
N LEU A 6 -6.20 12.11 9.03
CA LEU A 6 -5.44 10.97 8.49
C LEU A 6 -4.30 11.43 7.57
N LEU A 7 -4.59 12.35 6.65
CA LEU A 7 -3.59 12.86 5.71
C LEU A 7 -2.48 13.62 6.42
N VAL A 8 -2.80 14.40 7.44
CA VAL A 8 -1.79 15.11 8.26
C VAL A 8 -0.90 14.12 9.01
N GLU A 9 -1.50 13.09 9.64
CA GLU A 9 -0.74 12.05 10.34
C GLU A 9 0.21 11.29 9.41
N ILE A 10 -0.24 10.97 8.19
CA ILE A 10 0.61 10.31 7.18
C ILE A 10 1.83 11.15 6.80
N GLU A 11 1.68 12.47 6.67
CA GLU A 11 2.81 13.35 6.34
C GLU A 11 3.84 13.46 7.48
N GLN A 12 3.41 13.28 8.73
CA GLN A 12 4.25 13.40 9.92
C GLN A 12 4.79 12.05 10.42
N ALA A 13 4.21 10.95 9.94
CA ALA A 13 4.53 9.62 10.37
C ALA A 13 6.00 9.27 10.16
N SER A 14 6.53 8.46 11.08
CA SER A 14 7.80 7.74 10.88
C SER A 14 7.57 6.30 10.42
N THR A 15 6.35 5.79 10.58
CA THR A 15 5.92 4.45 10.21
C THR A 15 4.43 4.45 9.90
N ILE A 16 4.06 3.78 8.80
CA ILE A 16 2.69 3.60 8.34
C ILE A 16 2.54 2.11 7.98
N GLU A 17 1.53 1.46 8.54
CA GLU A 17 1.21 0.06 8.22
C GLU A 17 0.06 0.04 7.21
N ILE A 18 0.14 -0.82 6.21
CA ILE A 18 -0.87 -0.96 5.17
C ILE A 18 -1.16 -2.45 5.00
N THR A 19 -2.41 -2.85 5.23
CA THR A 19 -2.87 -4.20 4.88
C THR A 19 -3.68 -4.11 3.60
N LYS A 20 -3.22 -4.79 2.54
CA LYS A 20 -3.92 -4.91 1.27
C LYS A 20 -4.70 -6.23 1.26
N THR A 21 -6.02 -6.17 1.14
CA THR A 21 -6.86 -7.35 0.94
C THR A 21 -7.30 -7.40 -0.52
N PHE A 22 -7.12 -8.54 -1.18
CA PHE A 22 -7.51 -8.72 -2.57
C PHE A 22 -8.53 -9.85 -2.72
N HIS A 23 -9.41 -9.68 -3.70
CA HIS A 23 -10.55 -10.57 -3.94
C HIS A 23 -10.49 -11.01 -5.41
N GLY A 24 -10.20 -12.30 -5.70
CA GLY A 24 -10.22 -12.78 -7.08
C GLY A 24 -9.63 -14.16 -7.39
N SER A 25 -10.40 -14.94 -8.18
CA SER A 25 -10.16 -16.22 -8.91
C SER A 25 -9.24 -17.30 -8.28
N ILE A 26 -8.68 -18.24 -9.08
CA ILE A 26 -8.13 -19.57 -8.67
C ILE A 26 -7.13 -19.53 -7.48
N ALA A 27 -6.46 -18.41 -7.25
CA ALA A 27 -5.53 -18.20 -6.15
C ALA A 27 -6.21 -17.87 -4.80
N GLY A 28 -7.51 -17.57 -4.80
CA GLY A 28 -8.30 -17.24 -3.61
C GLY A 28 -8.23 -15.76 -3.21
N SER A 29 -8.96 -15.43 -2.15
CA SER A 29 -8.80 -14.15 -1.45
C SER A 29 -7.59 -14.22 -0.53
N GLY A 30 -6.90 -13.10 -0.34
CA GLY A 30 -5.74 -13.05 0.53
C GLY A 30 -5.42 -11.65 1.01
N GLN A 31 -4.41 -11.58 1.87
CA GLN A 31 -3.90 -10.35 2.45
C GLN A 31 -2.39 -10.27 2.24
N VAL A 32 -1.90 -9.06 2.02
CA VAL A 32 -0.48 -8.72 2.02
C VAL A 32 -0.28 -7.55 2.96
N GLU A 33 0.70 -7.68 3.85
CA GLU A 33 1.04 -6.64 4.81
C GLU A 33 2.24 -5.83 4.32
N TYR A 34 2.16 -4.52 4.49
CA TYR A 34 3.23 -3.61 4.16
C TYR A 34 3.50 -2.65 5.32
N THR A 35 4.78 -2.36 5.57
CA THR A 35 5.24 -1.32 6.49
C THR A 35 6.04 -0.28 5.71
N LEU A 36 5.54 0.94 5.63
CA LEU A 36 6.27 2.08 5.09
C LEU A 36 6.94 2.84 6.25
N LYS A 37 8.27 2.92 6.26
CA LYS A 37 9.01 3.60 7.35
C LYS A 37 10.22 4.39 6.84
N LYS A 38 10.60 5.44 7.56
CA LYS A 38 11.82 6.21 7.27
C LYS A 38 13.06 5.34 7.50
N SER A 39 13.98 5.29 6.54
CA SER A 39 15.30 4.68 6.75
C SER A 39 16.07 5.48 7.80
N ARG A 40 16.61 4.80 8.81
CA ARG A 40 17.42 5.44 9.87
C ARG A 40 18.90 5.56 9.52
N ASP A 41 19.35 4.89 8.45
CA ASP A 41 20.77 4.66 8.17
C ASP A 41 21.32 5.48 6.99
N TYR A 42 20.52 6.37 6.38
CA TYR A 42 20.95 7.22 5.26
C TYR A 42 20.90 8.69 5.69
N GLU A 43 22.06 9.26 6.04
CA GLU A 43 22.22 10.63 6.58
C GLU A 43 21.95 11.76 5.56
N ALA A 44 21.49 11.48 4.35
CA ALA A 44 21.19 12.51 3.37
C ALA A 44 19.96 12.15 2.52
N ILE A 45 18.87 12.88 2.76
CA ILE A 45 17.58 12.84 2.04
C ILE A 45 16.68 11.69 2.53
N GLU A 46 15.43 11.99 2.90
CA GLU A 46 14.52 11.04 3.56
C GLU A 46 14.16 9.84 2.65
N GLU A 47 14.94 8.77 2.71
CA GLU A 47 14.71 7.55 1.93
C GLU A 47 13.76 6.63 2.69
N TRP A 48 12.48 6.72 2.33
CA TRP A 48 11.46 5.82 2.85
C TRP A 48 11.62 4.43 2.26
N ILE A 49 11.36 3.40 3.05
CA ILE A 49 11.35 2.01 2.59
C ILE A 49 9.97 1.45 2.83
N LEU A 50 9.36 0.90 1.78
CA LEU A 50 8.18 0.06 1.87
C LEU A 50 8.65 -1.38 2.04
N ILE A 51 8.25 -2.02 3.13
CA ILE A 51 8.59 -3.39 3.46
C ILE A 51 7.34 -4.23 3.28
N ARG A 52 7.42 -5.33 2.54
CA ARG A 52 6.35 -6.31 2.44
C ARG A 52 6.62 -7.48 3.40
N ASP A 53 5.58 -7.94 4.10
CA ASP A 53 5.58 -9.11 4.99
C ASP A 53 6.73 -9.03 6.03
N GLU A 54 6.82 -7.89 6.74
CA GLU A 54 7.88 -7.60 7.72
C GLU A 54 7.95 -8.65 8.85
N GLY A 55 9.15 -9.11 9.18
CA GLY A 55 9.39 -10.17 10.16
C GLY A 55 9.26 -11.59 9.58
N SER A 56 8.84 -11.74 8.33
CA SER A 56 8.77 -13.05 7.65
C SER A 56 10.09 -13.42 6.94
N GLN A 57 10.28 -14.71 6.68
CA GLN A 57 11.39 -15.20 5.84
C GLN A 57 11.28 -14.76 4.36
N PHE A 58 10.12 -14.24 3.94
CA PHE A 58 9.86 -13.73 2.60
C PHE A 58 9.81 -12.20 2.55
N GLN A 59 10.27 -11.55 3.62
CA GLN A 59 10.28 -10.10 3.72
C GLN A 59 11.01 -9.48 2.54
N THR A 60 10.40 -8.45 1.98
CA THR A 60 10.90 -7.77 0.79
C THR A 60 11.02 -6.27 1.07
N TYR A 61 12.11 -5.65 0.63
CA TYR A 61 12.38 -4.22 0.84
C TYR A 61 12.29 -3.46 -0.48
N ILE A 62 11.53 -2.37 -0.48
CA ILE A 62 11.31 -1.50 -1.64
C ILE A 62 11.72 -0.08 -1.24
N PRO A 63 12.95 0.35 -1.57
CA PRO A 63 13.34 1.75 -1.41
C PRO A 63 12.42 2.63 -2.26
N LEU A 64 11.90 3.70 -1.67
CA LEU A 64 11.05 4.66 -2.37
C LEU A 64 11.82 5.97 -2.56
N ASP A 65 11.92 6.41 -3.81
CA ASP A 65 12.36 7.76 -4.12
C ASP A 65 11.27 8.81 -3.84
N SER A 66 11.61 10.09 -4.04
CA SER A 66 10.66 11.20 -3.82
C SER A 66 9.42 11.12 -4.72
N ALA A 67 9.55 10.60 -5.93
CA ALA A 67 8.42 10.48 -6.86
C ALA A 67 7.47 9.35 -6.43
N GLN A 68 8.02 8.19 -6.04
CA GLN A 68 7.26 7.07 -5.51
C GLN A 68 6.57 7.42 -4.19
N LEU A 69 7.23 8.16 -3.30
CA LEU A 69 6.60 8.66 -2.08
C LEU A 69 5.41 9.59 -2.39
N ASN A 70 5.54 10.46 -3.39
CA ASN A 70 4.43 11.30 -3.85
C ASN A 70 3.29 10.47 -4.47
N THR A 71 3.61 9.38 -5.19
CA THR A 71 2.61 8.43 -5.67
C THR A 71 1.86 7.76 -4.51
N PHE A 72 2.55 7.38 -3.43
CA PHE A 72 1.89 6.85 -2.23
C PHE A 72 0.94 7.88 -1.60
N ARG A 73 1.39 9.12 -1.41
CA ARG A 73 0.55 10.21 -0.89
C ARG A 73 -0.68 10.45 -1.77
N GLN A 74 -0.50 10.41 -3.08
CA GLN A 74 -1.59 10.55 -4.04
C GLN A 74 -2.56 9.37 -3.95
N PHE A 75 -2.05 8.14 -3.84
CA PHE A 75 -2.87 6.95 -3.62
C PHE A 75 -3.80 7.13 -2.41
N VAL A 76 -3.27 7.54 -1.25
CA VAL A 76 -4.11 7.72 -0.05
C VAL A 76 -5.21 8.76 -0.28
N LYS A 77 -4.86 9.91 -0.87
CA LYS A 77 -5.83 10.98 -1.18
C LYS A 77 -6.93 10.51 -2.11
N GLU A 78 -6.58 9.78 -3.17
CA GLU A 78 -7.56 9.25 -4.12
C GLU A 78 -8.34 8.07 -3.54
N ALA A 79 -7.74 7.29 -2.63
CA ALA A 79 -8.42 6.16 -1.98
C ALA A 79 -9.49 6.62 -1.01
N ILE A 80 -9.26 7.72 -0.30
CA ILE A 80 -10.27 8.41 0.50
C ILE A 80 -11.42 8.89 -0.40
N LYS A 81 -11.11 9.56 -1.51
CA LYS A 81 -12.13 10.14 -2.42
C LYS A 81 -12.98 9.10 -3.12
N SER A 82 -12.36 8.00 -3.56
CA SER A 82 -13.00 6.92 -4.32
C SER A 82 -13.53 5.80 -3.44
N HIS A 83 -13.43 5.93 -2.11
CA HIS A 83 -13.90 4.94 -1.16
C HIS A 83 -15.41 4.69 -1.33
N ASP A 84 -15.77 3.45 -1.62
CA ASP A 84 -17.15 3.00 -1.65
C ASP A 84 -17.38 1.88 -0.64
N SER A 85 -17.81 2.24 0.58
CA SER A 85 -18.11 1.30 1.68
C SER A 85 -19.24 0.30 1.39
N LYS A 86 -19.99 0.47 0.29
CA LYS A 86 -21.08 -0.42 -0.10
C LYS A 86 -20.69 -1.34 -1.25
N ARG A 87 -19.44 -1.27 -1.71
CA ARG A 87 -18.98 -2.10 -2.80
C ARG A 87 -19.09 -3.57 -2.42
N VAL A 88 -19.72 -4.33 -3.30
CA VAL A 88 -19.83 -5.78 -3.17
C VAL A 88 -18.77 -6.42 -4.05
N TYR A 89 -17.85 -7.13 -3.42
CA TYR A 89 -16.82 -7.90 -4.10
C TYR A 89 -17.42 -9.19 -4.66
N THR A 90 -17.15 -9.46 -5.93
CA THR A 90 -17.61 -10.65 -6.63
C THR A 90 -16.42 -11.55 -6.91
N ASN A 91 -16.50 -12.82 -6.50
CA ASN A 91 -15.50 -13.83 -6.86
C ASN A 91 -15.67 -14.24 -8.34
N SER A 92 -15.41 -13.31 -9.24
CA SER A 92 -15.44 -13.51 -10.68
C SER A 92 -14.08 -13.96 -11.19
N CYS A 93 -14.07 -14.92 -12.12
CA CYS A 93 -12.84 -15.31 -12.84
C CYS A 93 -12.53 -14.35 -14.00
N MET A 94 -13.41 -13.40 -14.28
CA MET A 94 -13.39 -12.55 -15.48
C MET A 94 -12.94 -11.11 -15.20
N SER A 95 -12.93 -10.68 -13.93
CA SER A 95 -12.54 -9.33 -13.51
C SER A 95 -11.71 -9.41 -12.23
N GLN A 96 -10.62 -8.64 -12.17
CA GLN A 96 -9.96 -8.36 -10.89
C GLN A 96 -10.78 -7.29 -10.21
N ASP A 97 -11.36 -7.61 -9.06
CA ASP A 97 -11.93 -6.58 -8.22
C ASP A 97 -10.81 -5.71 -7.65
N PRO A 98 -11.03 -4.39 -7.50
CA PRO A 98 -10.09 -3.51 -6.81
C PRO A 98 -9.82 -4.01 -5.39
N CYS A 99 -8.62 -3.80 -4.88
CA CYS A 99 -8.27 -4.26 -3.55
C CYS A 99 -8.88 -3.37 -2.44
N GLU A 100 -9.03 -3.93 -1.24
CA GLU A 100 -9.32 -3.21 -0.01
C GLU A 100 -8.02 -2.87 0.72
N TYR A 101 -8.02 -1.78 1.48
CA TYR A 101 -6.85 -1.26 2.18
C TYR A 101 -7.18 -0.85 3.60
N ASP A 102 -6.49 -1.41 4.58
CA ASP A 102 -6.45 -0.88 5.94
C ASP A 102 -5.15 -0.10 6.13
N ILE A 103 -5.24 1.21 6.33
CA ILE A 103 -4.09 2.09 6.58
C ILE A 103 -4.05 2.41 8.07
N ARG A 104 -2.93 2.08 8.73
CA ARG A 104 -2.69 2.40 10.14
C ARG A 104 -1.52 3.35 10.31
N VAL A 105 -1.76 4.38 11.11
CA VAL A 105 -0.77 5.41 11.42
C VAL A 105 -1.07 5.99 12.80
N SER A 106 -0.05 6.20 13.63
CA SER A 106 -0.18 6.79 14.97
C SER A 106 -1.26 6.15 15.86
N GLY A 107 -1.50 4.84 15.73
CA GLY A 107 -2.53 4.10 16.48
C GLY A 107 -3.95 4.21 15.93
N TYR A 108 -4.16 4.95 14.83
CA TYR A 108 -5.42 5.00 14.11
C TYR A 108 -5.44 4.02 12.95
N SER A 109 -6.61 3.54 12.57
CA SER A 109 -6.83 2.65 11.42
C SER A 109 -7.94 3.21 10.54
N ARG A 110 -7.75 3.23 9.22
CA ARG A 110 -8.78 3.57 8.25
C ARG A 110 -8.88 2.48 7.19
N HIS A 111 -10.08 1.92 7.09
CA HIS A 111 -10.44 0.99 6.04
C HIS A 111 -10.91 1.76 4.79
N LEU A 112 -10.41 1.37 3.62
CA LEU A 112 -10.67 2.00 2.32
C LEU A 112 -10.95 0.96 1.25
N GLN A 113 -11.92 1.26 0.40
CA GLN A 113 -12.38 0.44 -0.73
C GLN A 113 -12.33 1.28 -2.01
N PRO A 114 -11.12 1.60 -2.50
CA PRO A 114 -10.91 2.54 -3.60
C PRO A 114 -11.20 1.92 -4.96
N ASP A 115 -11.41 2.74 -5.99
CA ASP A 115 -11.62 2.24 -7.37
C ASP A 115 -10.37 1.63 -8.02
N GLU A 116 -10.54 0.96 -9.17
CA GLU A 116 -9.46 0.27 -9.92
C GLU A 116 -8.31 1.22 -10.32
N LYS A 117 -8.66 2.47 -10.68
CA LYS A 117 -7.69 3.50 -11.06
C LYS A 117 -6.79 3.84 -9.88
N THR A 118 -7.37 3.93 -8.68
CA THR A 118 -6.63 4.21 -7.45
C THR A 118 -5.82 3.00 -7.00
N ASP A 119 -6.36 1.78 -7.12
CA ASP A 119 -5.64 0.54 -6.85
C ASP A 119 -4.36 0.42 -7.70
N SER A 120 -4.44 0.85 -8.96
CA SER A 120 -3.29 0.90 -9.88
C SER A 120 -2.16 1.83 -9.41
N LEU A 121 -2.47 2.88 -8.64
CA LEU A 121 -1.44 3.76 -8.06
C LEU A 121 -0.61 2.99 -7.02
N PHE A 122 -1.26 2.26 -6.12
CA PHE A 122 -0.56 1.44 -5.13
C PHE A 122 0.21 0.29 -5.79
N TYR A 123 -0.36 -0.33 -6.82
CA TYR A 123 0.33 -1.35 -7.60
C TYR A 123 1.63 -0.82 -8.23
N SER A 124 1.66 0.43 -8.70
CA SER A 124 2.87 1.02 -9.29
C SER A 124 4.04 1.11 -8.30
N LEU A 125 3.78 1.23 -6.99
CA LEU A 125 4.78 1.23 -5.93
C LEU A 125 5.41 -0.16 -5.74
N THR A 126 4.66 -1.22 -6.05
CA THR A 126 5.03 -2.62 -5.76
C THR A 126 5.44 -3.39 -7.02
N LYS A 127 5.32 -2.77 -8.20
CA LYS A 127 5.50 -3.38 -9.54
C LYS A 127 6.91 -3.90 -9.81
N GLU A 128 7.95 -3.38 -9.16
CA GLU A 128 9.32 -3.88 -9.33
C GLU A 128 9.49 -5.36 -8.92
N PHE A 129 8.54 -5.94 -8.17
CA PHE A 129 8.58 -7.34 -7.75
C PHE A 129 7.84 -8.31 -8.68
N CYS A 130 6.99 -7.82 -9.59
CA CYS A 130 6.31 -8.68 -10.56
C CYS A 130 7.20 -9.04 -11.74
N PHE A 131 8.20 -8.20 -12.05
CA PHE A 131 9.32 -8.56 -12.90
C PHE A 131 10.46 -8.92 -11.98
N GLY A 132 10.52 -10.17 -11.52
CA GLY A 132 11.67 -10.66 -10.77
C GLY A 132 12.95 -10.28 -11.51
N LYS A 133 13.63 -9.23 -11.05
CA LYS A 133 15.05 -9.08 -11.27
C LYS A 133 15.63 -10.30 -10.59
N GLN A 134 15.98 -11.31 -11.40
CA GLN A 134 16.95 -12.31 -11.01
C GLN A 134 18.19 -11.56 -10.54
N MET A 135 18.25 -11.30 -9.25
CA MET A 135 19.42 -10.85 -8.52
C MET A 135 19.82 -12.06 -7.68
N PHE A 136 20.32 -13.07 -8.36
CA PHE A 136 21.23 -14.05 -7.80
C PHE A 136 22.33 -14.25 -8.85
N ASP A 137 23.56 -14.22 -8.34
CA ASP A 137 24.84 -14.08 -9.03
C ASP A 137 25.08 -14.94 -10.29
#